data_AF-A0A6P6ERM3-F1
#
_entry.id   AF-A0A6P6ERM3-F1
#
_cell.length_a   1.000
_cell.length_b   1.000
_cell.length_c   1.000
_cell.angle_alpha   90.00
_cell.angle_beta   90.00
_cell.angle_gamma   90.00
#
_symmetry.space_group_name_H-M   'P 1'
#
loop_
_entity.id
_entity.type
_entity.pdbx_description
1 polymer ?
#
loop_
_entity_poly.entity_id
_entity_poly.type
_entity_poly.pdbx_seq_one_letter_code
_entity_poly.pdbx_strand_id
1 'polypeptide(L)'
;MRNIGSPVLPYSRPEFVALPRAQPPEALPSGARSGQPKGKLTHSEAGMKASCRVLEAGGGGGGGGPGAAEEEALEWCKCLLAGGGGYEEFCAAVRAYDPAALCGLVWTANFVAYRCRTCGISPCMSLCAECFHQGDHTGHDFNMFRSQAGGACDCGDSNVMRESGFCKRHQIKSSSNIPCVPKDLLMMSEFVLPRFIFCLIQYLREGYNEPGMF
;
A
#
# COMPACT_ATOMS: atom_id res chain seq x y z
N MET A 1 -19.84 5.51 -54.98
CA MET A 1 -19.38 5.94 -53.64
C MET A 1 -20.60 6.16 -52.76
N ARG A 2 -20.77 5.38 -51.68
CA ARG A 2 -21.76 5.66 -50.63
C ARG A 2 -21.09 5.51 -49.27
N ASN A 3 -21.25 6.57 -48.49
CA ASN A 3 -20.67 6.86 -47.19
C ASN A 3 -21.33 5.97 -46.13
N ILE A 4 -20.57 5.20 -45.36
CA ILE A 4 -21.09 4.43 -44.21
C ILE A 4 -20.64 5.17 -42.95
N GLY A 5 -21.50 6.08 -42.46
CA GLY A 5 -21.38 6.64 -41.13
C GLY A 5 -21.94 5.65 -40.11
N SER A 6 -21.14 5.26 -39.12
CA SER A 6 -21.58 4.49 -37.96
C SER A 6 -22.44 5.35 -37.03
N PRO A 7 -23.58 4.87 -36.52
CA PRO A 7 -24.36 5.60 -35.53
C PRO A 7 -23.71 5.48 -34.14
N VAL A 8 -23.47 6.62 -33.51
CA VAL A 8 -23.06 6.72 -32.10
C VAL A 8 -24.30 6.53 -31.24
N LEU A 9 -24.37 5.44 -30.46
CA LEU A 9 -25.44 5.24 -29.47
C LEU A 9 -25.13 6.02 -28.18
N PRO A 10 -26.11 6.72 -27.58
CA PRO A 10 -25.89 7.45 -26.34
C PRO A 10 -25.76 6.48 -25.15
N TYR A 11 -24.65 6.59 -24.42
CA TYR A 11 -24.40 5.84 -23.19
C TYR A 11 -25.38 6.31 -22.11
N SER A 12 -26.37 5.47 -21.81
CA SER A 12 -27.36 5.72 -20.76
C SER A 12 -26.75 5.39 -19.41
N ARG A 13 -26.74 6.37 -18.50
CA ARG A 13 -26.21 6.24 -17.13
C ARG A 13 -26.99 5.17 -16.36
N PRO A 14 -26.35 4.19 -15.69
CA PRO A 14 -27.08 3.22 -14.89
C PRO A 14 -27.68 3.90 -13.65
N GLU A 15 -28.98 3.74 -13.43
CA GLU A 15 -29.67 4.16 -12.21
C GLU A 15 -29.20 3.31 -11.03
N PHE A 16 -28.76 3.98 -9.96
CA PHE A 16 -28.33 3.36 -8.72
C PHE A 16 -29.58 3.02 -7.90
N VAL A 17 -30.04 1.77 -7.96
CA VAL A 17 -31.12 1.28 -7.10
C VAL A 17 -30.59 1.22 -5.66
N ALA A 18 -31.13 2.06 -4.78
CA ALA A 18 -30.79 2.05 -3.37
C ALA A 18 -31.23 0.73 -2.71
N LEU A 19 -30.27 -0.03 -2.17
CA LEU A 19 -30.53 -1.19 -1.32
C LEU A 19 -31.23 -0.75 0.00
N PRO A 20 -32.20 -1.52 0.52
CA PRO A 20 -32.86 -1.20 1.76
C PRO A 20 -31.89 -1.29 2.95
N ARG A 21 -32.06 -0.34 3.87
CA ARG A 21 -31.28 -0.15 5.10
C ARG A 21 -31.39 -1.39 5.99
N ALA A 22 -30.27 -2.02 6.34
CA ALA A 22 -30.24 -3.12 7.30
C ALA A 22 -30.71 -2.63 8.69
N GLN A 23 -31.64 -3.36 9.29
CA GLN A 23 -32.07 -3.13 10.67
C GLN A 23 -30.99 -3.60 11.66
N PRO A 24 -30.76 -2.88 12.77
CA PRO A 24 -29.84 -3.32 13.81
C PRO A 24 -30.37 -4.56 14.54
N PRO A 25 -29.49 -5.49 14.97
CA PRO A 25 -29.91 -6.66 15.74
C PRO A 25 -30.41 -6.28 17.14
N GLU A 26 -31.47 -6.95 17.59
CA GLU A 26 -32.06 -6.78 18.91
C GLU A 26 -31.09 -7.16 20.05
N ALA A 27 -31.20 -6.44 21.16
CA ALA A 27 -30.35 -6.58 22.34
C ALA A 27 -30.61 -7.90 23.09
N LEU A 28 -29.56 -8.68 23.34
CA LEU A 28 -29.59 -9.80 24.29
C LEU A 28 -29.57 -9.30 25.75
N PRO A 29 -30.21 -10.02 26.69
CA PRO A 29 -30.31 -9.62 28.08
C PRO A 29 -28.99 -9.77 28.87
N SER A 30 -28.83 -8.83 29.80
CA SER A 30 -27.68 -8.61 30.70
C SER A 30 -27.44 -9.74 31.70
N GLY A 31 -26.18 -10.16 31.85
CA GLY A 31 -25.76 -10.92 33.03
C GLY A 31 -24.37 -11.56 32.93
N ALA A 32 -23.35 -10.90 33.50
CA ALA A 32 -22.32 -11.46 34.39
C ALA A 32 -21.04 -10.59 34.37
N ARG A 33 -20.70 -10.04 35.54
CA ARG A 33 -19.48 -9.27 35.82
C ARG A 33 -18.27 -10.18 36.03
N SER A 34 -17.16 -9.85 35.38
CA SER A 34 -15.79 -9.95 35.91
C SER A 34 -14.96 -8.96 35.06
N GLY A 35 -14.27 -7.95 35.58
CA GLY A 35 -13.20 -7.99 36.55
C GLY A 35 -11.89 -7.55 35.86
N GLN A 36 -11.84 -6.31 35.36
CA GLN A 36 -10.71 -5.77 34.59
C GLN A 36 -9.83 -4.87 35.47
N PRO A 37 -8.50 -5.06 35.54
CA PRO A 37 -7.62 -4.21 36.34
C PRO A 37 -7.41 -2.84 35.69
N LYS A 38 -7.50 -1.79 36.52
CA LYS A 38 -7.33 -0.39 36.15
C LYS A 38 -5.84 -0.06 35.93
N GLY A 39 -5.42 0.06 34.67
CA GLY A 39 -4.18 0.75 34.30
C GLY A 39 -4.50 2.18 33.88
N LYS A 40 -4.12 3.18 34.69
CA LYS A 40 -4.24 4.60 34.36
C LYS A 40 -3.19 4.97 33.31
N LEU A 41 -3.62 5.37 32.11
CA LEU A 41 -2.79 6.16 31.19
C LEU A 41 -3.16 7.62 31.40
N THR A 42 -2.30 8.35 32.11
CA THR A 42 -2.37 9.80 32.25
C THR A 42 -1.89 10.43 30.96
N HIS A 43 -2.75 11.19 30.30
CA HIS A 43 -2.39 12.07 29.18
C HIS A 43 -1.33 13.07 29.65
N SER A 44 -0.17 13.08 28.99
CA SER A 44 0.71 14.25 28.99
C SER A 44 0.70 14.85 27.58
N GLU A 45 0.04 15.99 27.43
CA GLU A 45 0.03 16.87 26.24
C GLU A 45 1.41 17.51 25.95
N ALA A 46 2.51 16.85 26.30
CA ALA A 46 3.86 17.35 26.17
C ALA A 46 4.63 16.48 25.16
N GLY A 47 4.33 16.66 23.86
CA GLY A 47 5.06 15.97 22.79
C GLY A 47 5.10 16.70 21.45
N MET A 48 4.37 17.80 21.29
CA MET A 48 4.28 18.51 20.01
C MET A 48 5.17 19.76 19.97
N LYS A 49 6.45 19.61 20.36
CA LYS A 49 7.47 20.68 20.26
C LYS A 49 8.88 20.13 20.02
N ALA A 50 9.04 19.26 19.04
CA ALA A 50 10.33 18.92 18.46
C ALA A 50 10.05 18.28 17.10
N SER A 51 9.83 19.03 16.03
CA SER A 51 10.94 19.50 15.22
C SER A 51 10.40 20.56 14.27
N CYS A 52 10.55 21.84 14.62
CA CYS A 52 10.38 22.93 13.66
C CYS A 52 11.58 23.85 13.89
N ARG A 53 12.72 23.47 13.32
CA ARG A 53 13.79 24.41 13.01
C ARG A 53 13.80 24.57 11.51
N VAL A 54 13.20 25.68 11.07
CA VAL A 54 13.47 26.26 9.75
C VAL A 54 14.96 26.59 9.71
N LEU A 55 15.70 26.01 8.77
CA LEU A 55 17.05 26.46 8.43
C LEU A 55 17.16 26.63 6.91
N GLU A 56 17.82 27.73 6.55
CA GLU A 56 17.91 28.30 5.22
C GLU A 56 18.86 27.55 4.27
N ALA A 57 18.71 27.86 2.98
CA ALA A 57 19.27 27.19 1.81
C ALA A 57 20.81 27.18 1.69
N GLY A 58 21.33 26.18 0.96
CA GLY A 58 22.70 26.17 0.41
C GLY A 58 22.81 25.26 -0.81
N GLY A 59 23.29 25.79 -1.94
CA GLY A 59 23.29 25.10 -3.25
C GLY A 59 24.54 24.25 -3.56
N GLY A 60 24.45 23.46 -4.64
CA GLY A 60 25.60 22.89 -5.37
C GLY A 60 25.46 21.45 -5.89
N GLY A 61 25.20 21.30 -7.20
CA GLY A 61 25.86 20.34 -8.12
C GLY A 61 25.70 18.80 -8.00
N GLY A 62 24.93 18.21 -8.92
CA GLY A 62 25.32 17.11 -9.83
C GLY A 62 25.56 15.68 -9.31
N GLY A 63 24.62 14.77 -9.61
CA GLY A 63 24.80 13.31 -9.60
C GLY A 63 23.47 12.57 -9.44
N GLY A 64 23.17 11.62 -10.34
CA GLY A 64 21.86 10.95 -10.49
C GLY A 64 21.44 10.02 -9.35
N GLY A 65 21.15 10.62 -8.20
CA GLY A 65 20.25 10.14 -7.15
C GLY A 65 19.29 11.27 -6.78
N PRO A 66 18.26 11.01 -5.95
CA PRO A 66 17.45 12.11 -5.42
C PRO A 66 18.39 13.12 -4.75
N GLY A 67 18.22 14.41 -5.08
CA GLY A 67 19.06 15.45 -4.47
C GLY A 67 18.90 15.46 -2.96
N ALA A 68 19.88 15.97 -2.20
CA ALA A 68 19.81 15.99 -0.73
C ALA A 68 18.50 16.62 -0.19
N ALA A 69 17.98 17.64 -0.87
CA ALA A 69 16.69 18.26 -0.55
C ALA A 69 15.48 17.35 -0.87
N GLU A 70 15.56 16.52 -1.90
CA GLU A 70 14.53 15.54 -2.24
C GLU A 70 14.51 14.39 -1.22
N GLU A 71 15.69 13.90 -0.82
CA GLU A 71 15.82 12.90 0.24
C GLU A 71 15.27 13.43 1.58
N GLU A 72 15.60 14.68 1.94
CA GLU A 72 15.04 15.34 3.12
C GLU A 72 13.51 15.48 3.04
N ALA A 73 12.98 15.91 1.89
CA ALA A 73 11.54 16.04 1.68
C ALA A 73 10.82 14.68 1.78
N LEU A 74 11.43 13.62 1.24
CA LEU A 74 10.91 12.25 1.35
C LEU A 74 10.88 11.78 2.81
N GLU A 75 11.92 12.08 3.57
CA GLU A 75 11.99 11.70 4.98
C GLU A 75 10.95 12.46 5.82
N TRP A 76 10.73 13.74 5.53
CA TRP A 76 9.62 14.51 6.09
C TRP A 76 8.26 13.91 5.76
N CYS A 77 8.04 13.49 4.50
CA CYS A 77 6.80 12.83 4.11
C CYS A 77 6.57 11.54 4.91
N LYS A 78 7.60 10.70 5.07
CA LYS A 78 7.52 9.46 5.87
C LYS A 78 7.17 9.75 7.32
N CYS A 79 7.83 10.73 7.93
CA CYS A 79 7.59 11.16 9.31
C CYS A 79 6.14 11.67 9.49
N LEU A 80 5.65 12.47 8.55
CA LEU A 80 4.26 12.96 8.57
C LEU A 80 3.25 11.82 8.47
N LEU A 81 3.45 10.86 7.58
CA LEU A 81 2.57 9.69 7.42
C LEU A 81 2.53 8.83 8.68
N ALA A 82 3.68 8.66 9.35
CA ALA A 82 3.82 7.93 10.60
C ALA A 82 3.39 8.74 11.85
N GLY A 83 2.87 9.96 11.67
CA GLY A 83 2.44 10.83 12.77
C GLY A 83 3.55 11.25 13.73
N GLY A 84 4.77 11.42 13.23
CA GLY A 84 5.95 11.77 14.02
C GLY A 84 6.68 10.56 14.63
N GLY A 85 6.16 9.34 14.46
CA GLY A 85 6.82 8.10 14.82
C GLY A 85 7.79 7.60 13.76
N GLY A 86 8.42 6.45 14.03
CA GLY A 86 9.26 5.76 13.05
C GLY A 86 8.43 5.17 11.90
N TYR A 87 8.88 5.40 10.67
CA TYR A 87 8.15 4.98 9.47
C TYR A 87 8.10 3.47 9.30
N GLU A 88 9.17 2.76 9.66
CA GLU A 88 9.21 1.30 9.58
C GLU A 88 8.24 0.65 10.56
N GLU A 89 8.17 1.15 11.79
CA GLU A 89 7.20 0.71 12.80
C GLU A 89 5.77 1.00 12.36
N PHE A 90 5.52 2.19 11.80
CA PHE A 90 4.23 2.53 11.20
C PHE A 90 3.85 1.52 10.09
N CYS A 91 4.74 1.26 9.15
CA CYS A 91 4.49 0.30 8.08
C CYS A 91 4.25 -1.13 8.61
N ALA A 92 5.01 -1.56 9.63
CA ALA A 92 4.82 -2.87 10.26
C ALA A 92 3.45 -2.96 10.97
N ALA A 93 3.06 -1.89 11.69
CA ALA A 93 1.76 -1.80 12.34
C ALA A 93 0.62 -1.84 11.32
N VAL A 94 0.67 -1.04 10.25
CA VAL A 94 -0.33 -1.05 9.18
C VAL A 94 -0.43 -2.43 8.54
N ARG A 95 0.71 -3.07 8.22
CA ARG A 95 0.75 -4.42 7.66
C ARG A 95 0.14 -5.49 8.56
N ALA A 96 0.19 -5.35 9.89
CA ALA A 96 -0.43 -6.29 10.81
C ALA A 96 -1.97 -6.30 10.74
N TYR A 97 -2.56 -5.23 10.20
CA TYR A 97 -4.01 -5.13 9.98
C TYR A 97 -4.41 -5.32 8.51
N ASP A 98 -3.47 -5.61 7.61
CA ASP A 98 -3.76 -5.87 6.21
C ASP A 98 -4.23 -7.33 6.04
N PRO A 99 -5.52 -7.57 5.75
CA PRO A 99 -6.04 -8.92 5.56
C PRO A 99 -5.79 -9.45 4.16
N ALA A 100 -5.04 -8.72 3.31
CA ALA A 100 -4.86 -9.07 1.92
C ALA A 100 -4.32 -10.50 1.77
N ALA A 101 -5.09 -11.33 1.08
CA ALA A 101 -4.67 -12.67 0.68
C ALA A 101 -3.65 -12.63 -0.46
N LEU A 102 -3.47 -11.46 -1.11
CA LEU A 102 -2.57 -11.23 -2.24
C LEU A 102 -1.52 -10.19 -1.87
N CYS A 103 -0.25 -10.43 -2.21
CA CYS A 103 0.81 -9.48 -1.94
C CYS A 103 0.70 -8.21 -2.76
N GLY A 104 0.62 -8.33 -4.08
CA GLY A 104 0.47 -7.20 -5.00
C GLY A 104 1.55 -6.13 -4.92
N LEU A 105 2.69 -6.37 -4.26
CA LEU A 105 3.78 -5.39 -4.18
C LEU A 105 4.22 -5.02 -5.60
N VAL A 106 3.98 -3.78 -6.00
CA VAL A 106 4.36 -3.24 -7.32
C VAL A 106 5.77 -2.66 -7.24
N TRP A 107 6.55 -2.89 -8.29
CA TRP A 107 7.88 -2.31 -8.44
C TRP A 107 8.13 -1.78 -9.85
N THR A 108 9.21 -1.01 -9.98
CA THR A 108 9.74 -0.46 -11.23
C THR A 108 10.99 -1.22 -11.68
N ALA A 109 11.67 -0.73 -12.71
CA ALA A 109 12.93 -1.29 -13.18
C ALA A 109 13.99 -1.39 -12.06
N ASN A 110 14.93 -2.32 -12.23
CA ASN A 110 16.04 -2.68 -11.34
C ASN A 110 15.67 -3.32 -10.00
N PHE A 111 14.40 -3.61 -9.75
CA PHE A 111 13.95 -4.34 -8.57
C PHE A 111 14.40 -5.81 -8.60
N VAL A 112 14.83 -6.35 -7.45
CA VAL A 112 15.23 -7.75 -7.31
C VAL A 112 14.01 -8.61 -6.97
N ALA A 113 13.69 -9.54 -7.86
CA ALA A 113 12.56 -10.46 -7.72
C ALA A 113 13.00 -11.91 -7.93
N TYR A 114 12.12 -12.83 -7.53
CA TYR A 114 12.35 -14.27 -7.59
C TYR A 114 11.33 -14.91 -8.49
N ARG A 115 11.76 -15.89 -9.29
CA ARG A 115 10.89 -16.72 -10.11
C ARG A 115 11.09 -18.17 -9.70
N CYS A 116 10.11 -18.77 -9.05
CA CYS A 116 10.13 -20.18 -8.71
C CYS A 116 9.33 -20.97 -9.76
N ARG A 117 10.04 -21.68 -10.65
CA ARG A 117 9.46 -22.49 -11.73
C ARG A 117 8.69 -23.69 -11.18
N THR A 118 9.09 -24.21 -10.03
CA THR A 118 8.37 -25.29 -9.33
C THR A 118 7.06 -24.82 -8.72
N CYS A 119 6.97 -23.59 -8.20
CA CYS A 119 5.73 -23.10 -7.60
C CYS A 119 4.78 -22.50 -8.63
N GLY A 120 5.27 -21.83 -9.65
CA GLY A 120 4.38 -21.11 -10.54
C GLY A 120 3.68 -21.97 -11.59
N ILE A 121 2.54 -21.46 -12.04
CA ILE A 121 1.69 -21.99 -13.10
C ILE A 121 2.01 -21.26 -14.42
N SER A 122 2.20 -19.94 -14.36
CA SER A 122 2.55 -19.09 -15.51
C SER A 122 4.04 -18.75 -15.52
N PRO A 123 4.76 -18.86 -16.65
CA PRO A 123 6.20 -18.55 -16.72
C PRO A 123 6.54 -17.08 -16.40
N CYS A 124 5.53 -16.20 -16.37
CA CYS A 124 5.69 -14.80 -16.02
C CYS A 124 5.66 -14.56 -14.50
N MET A 125 5.40 -15.58 -13.67
CA MET A 125 5.27 -15.41 -12.23
C MET A 125 6.51 -14.80 -11.59
N SER A 126 6.29 -13.93 -10.61
CA SER A 126 7.34 -13.25 -9.86
C SER A 126 6.95 -13.01 -8.41
N LEU A 127 7.92 -13.19 -7.52
CA LEU A 127 7.79 -13.01 -6.09
C LEU A 127 8.74 -11.90 -5.63
N CYS A 128 8.28 -11.03 -4.73
CA CYS A 128 9.18 -10.14 -4.02
C CYS A 128 10.07 -10.96 -3.06
N ALA A 129 11.20 -10.36 -2.65
CA ALA A 129 12.15 -11.02 -1.75
C ALA A 129 11.51 -11.49 -0.44
N GLU A 130 10.60 -10.68 0.12
CA GLU A 130 9.91 -11.01 1.36
C GLU A 130 9.05 -12.27 1.21
N CYS A 131 8.19 -12.32 0.18
CA CYS A 131 7.32 -13.47 -0.06
C CYS A 131 8.11 -14.73 -0.39
N PHE A 132 9.18 -14.61 -1.17
CA PHE A 132 10.03 -15.75 -1.49
C PHE A 132 10.69 -16.33 -0.23
N HIS A 133 11.29 -15.50 0.64
CA HIS A 133 11.95 -16.00 1.85
C HIS A 133 10.98 -16.49 2.94
N GLN A 134 9.74 -16.00 2.95
CA GLN A 134 8.71 -16.42 3.91
C GLN A 134 7.84 -17.60 3.41
N GLY A 135 7.99 -18.00 2.13
CA GLY A 135 7.41 -19.21 1.56
C GLY A 135 8.35 -20.41 1.69
N ASP A 136 7.84 -21.62 1.47
CA ASP A 136 8.68 -22.81 1.37
C ASP A 136 9.07 -23.06 -0.09
N HIS A 137 10.33 -22.76 -0.40
CA HIS A 137 10.93 -23.02 -1.71
C HIS A 137 12.13 -23.97 -1.61
N THR A 138 12.19 -24.78 -0.55
CA THR A 138 13.30 -25.71 -0.31
C THR A 138 13.36 -26.79 -1.39
N GLY A 139 14.50 -26.92 -2.07
CA GLY A 139 14.67 -27.91 -3.14
C GLY A 139 13.91 -27.58 -4.44
N HIS A 140 13.34 -26.39 -4.57
CA HIS A 140 12.66 -25.96 -5.79
C HIS A 140 13.64 -25.39 -6.82
N ASP A 141 13.22 -25.42 -8.09
CA ASP A 141 13.90 -24.74 -9.18
C ASP A 141 13.44 -23.27 -9.22
N PHE A 142 14.36 -22.35 -8.91
CA PHE A 142 14.10 -20.92 -8.93
C PHE A 142 15.28 -20.12 -9.49
N ASN A 143 15.00 -18.90 -9.91
CA ASN A 143 16.01 -17.91 -10.28
C ASN A 143 15.73 -16.57 -9.60
N MET A 144 16.79 -15.86 -9.22
CA MET A 144 16.74 -14.46 -8.83
C MET A 144 17.05 -13.60 -10.04
N PHE A 145 16.25 -12.56 -10.29
CA PHE A 145 16.45 -11.68 -11.43
C PHE A 145 16.23 -10.21 -11.05
N ARG A 146 16.87 -9.31 -11.80
CA ARG A 146 16.58 -7.88 -11.77
C ARG A 146 15.54 -7.56 -12.84
N SER A 147 14.40 -7.03 -12.42
CA SER A 147 13.32 -6.65 -13.34
C SER A 147 13.77 -5.49 -14.22
N GLN A 148 13.69 -5.65 -15.54
CA GLN A 148 14.05 -4.58 -16.49
C GLN A 148 12.91 -3.57 -16.70
N ALA A 149 11.68 -3.96 -16.33
CA ALA A 149 10.48 -3.16 -16.40
C ALA A 149 9.74 -3.19 -15.05
N GLY A 150 8.55 -2.61 -14.99
CA GLY A 150 7.67 -2.77 -13.82
C GLY A 150 7.16 -4.20 -13.65
N GLY A 151 6.65 -4.51 -12.47
CA GLY A 151 6.05 -5.80 -12.14
C GLY A 151 5.33 -5.79 -10.80
N ALA A 152 4.73 -6.92 -10.44
CA ALA A 152 4.03 -7.08 -9.17
C ALA A 152 4.24 -8.48 -8.58
N CYS A 153 4.20 -8.59 -7.25
CA CYS A 153 4.31 -9.86 -6.56
C CYS A 153 3.04 -10.70 -6.70
N ASP A 154 3.19 -11.93 -7.20
CA ASP A 154 2.10 -12.88 -7.44
C ASP A 154 1.74 -13.75 -6.21
N CYS A 155 2.42 -13.54 -5.09
CA CYS A 155 2.20 -14.35 -3.89
C CYS A 155 0.76 -14.23 -3.40
N GLY A 156 0.04 -15.36 -3.36
CA GLY A 156 -1.36 -15.43 -2.94
C GLY A 156 -2.36 -15.56 -4.08
N ASP A 157 -1.93 -15.42 -5.35
CA ASP A 157 -2.79 -15.66 -6.50
C ASP A 157 -2.69 -17.12 -6.99
N SER A 158 -3.73 -17.90 -6.69
CA SER A 158 -3.83 -19.31 -7.07
C SER A 158 -3.99 -19.54 -8.58
N ASN A 159 -4.26 -18.48 -9.35
CA ASN A 159 -4.38 -18.59 -10.81
C ASN A 159 -3.01 -18.60 -11.49
N VAL A 160 -1.97 -18.08 -10.84
CA VAL A 160 -0.63 -17.92 -11.44
C VAL A 160 0.48 -18.67 -10.69
N MET A 161 0.25 -19.08 -9.43
CA MET A 161 1.15 -19.97 -8.70
C MET A 161 0.41 -20.94 -7.76
N ARG A 162 1.03 -22.09 -7.49
CA ARG A 162 0.54 -23.11 -6.56
C ARG A 162 0.60 -22.59 -5.13
N GLU A 163 -0.41 -22.96 -4.34
CA GLU A 163 -0.54 -22.57 -2.93
C GLU A 163 0.63 -23.04 -2.06
N SER A 164 1.32 -24.12 -2.46
CA SER A 164 2.52 -24.61 -1.77
C SER A 164 3.69 -23.61 -1.76
N GLY A 165 3.70 -22.67 -2.70
CA GLY A 165 4.70 -21.59 -2.75
C GLY A 165 4.26 -20.29 -2.10
N PHE A 166 3.03 -20.19 -1.57
CA PHE A 166 2.59 -18.98 -0.90
C PHE A 166 3.39 -18.76 0.39
N CYS A 167 3.71 -17.51 0.71
CA CYS A 167 4.27 -17.17 2.01
C CYS A 167 3.21 -17.25 3.11
N LYS A 168 3.65 -17.39 4.37
CA LYS A 168 2.75 -17.53 5.54
C LYS A 168 1.66 -16.46 5.64
N ARG A 169 1.93 -15.23 5.17
CA ARG A 169 0.99 -14.11 5.19
C ARG A 169 -0.10 -14.22 4.11
N HIS A 170 0.24 -14.70 2.93
CA HIS A 170 -0.65 -14.74 1.76
C HIS A 170 -1.23 -16.15 1.50
N GLN A 171 -1.47 -16.90 2.57
CA GLN A 171 -2.11 -18.22 2.54
C GLN A 171 -3.57 -18.17 3.00
N ILE A 172 -4.06 -17.01 3.43
CA ILE A 172 -5.31 -16.90 4.18
C ILE A 172 -6.53 -16.94 3.25
N LYS A 173 -7.19 -18.09 3.22
CA LYS A 173 -8.60 -18.21 2.82
C LYS A 173 -9.46 -17.92 4.05
N SER A 174 -9.89 -16.67 4.19
CA SER A 174 -10.94 -16.21 5.11
C SER A 174 -10.89 -16.77 6.55
N SER A 175 -10.33 -16.03 7.50
CA SER A 175 -10.75 -16.17 8.90
C SER A 175 -11.21 -14.81 9.45
N SER A 176 -12.44 -14.82 9.94
CA SER A 176 -13.36 -13.70 10.17
C SER A 176 -13.05 -12.85 11.42
N ASN A 177 -11.78 -12.66 11.76
CA ASN A 177 -11.37 -11.82 12.89
C ASN A 177 -10.26 -10.86 12.48
N ILE A 178 -10.54 -9.98 11.51
CA ILE A 178 -9.66 -8.83 11.24
C ILE A 178 -9.96 -7.82 12.35
N PRO A 179 -9.03 -7.58 13.30
CA PRO A 179 -9.25 -6.57 14.32
C PRO A 179 -9.43 -5.21 13.66
N CYS A 180 -10.30 -4.38 14.22
CA CYS A 180 -10.51 -3.02 13.72
C CYS A 180 -9.19 -2.24 13.79
N VAL A 181 -8.82 -1.59 12.69
CA VAL A 181 -7.62 -0.75 12.63
C VAL A 181 -7.77 0.39 13.66
N PRO A 182 -6.80 0.61 14.55
CA PRO A 182 -6.83 1.75 15.45
C PRO A 182 -6.92 3.05 14.66
N LYS A 183 -7.89 3.92 14.98
CA LYS A 183 -8.10 5.19 14.27
C LYS A 183 -6.84 6.06 14.26
N ASP A 184 -6.11 6.06 15.36
CA ASP A 184 -4.90 6.87 15.53
C ASP A 184 -3.75 6.39 14.63
N LEU A 185 -3.75 5.11 14.21
CA LEU A 185 -2.72 4.57 13.33
C LEU A 185 -2.79 5.23 11.94
N LEU A 186 -3.99 5.40 11.38
CA LEU A 186 -4.16 5.90 10.02
C LEU A 186 -4.46 7.40 9.94
N MET A 187 -4.79 8.05 11.06
CA MET A 187 -5.25 9.44 11.11
C MET A 187 -4.41 10.38 10.24
N MET A 188 -3.09 10.40 10.45
CA MET A 188 -2.20 11.30 9.72
C MET A 188 -2.13 10.96 8.23
N SER A 189 -2.09 9.68 7.89
CA SER A 189 -2.12 9.24 6.50
C SER A 189 -3.43 9.62 5.80
N GLU A 190 -4.57 9.52 6.48
CA GLU A 190 -5.89 9.93 5.95
C GLU A 190 -5.98 11.43 5.66
N PHE A 191 -5.28 12.28 6.42
CA PHE A 191 -5.24 13.72 6.15
C PHE A 191 -4.22 14.10 5.08
N VAL A 192 -3.04 13.49 5.11
CA VAL A 192 -1.89 13.89 4.29
C VAL A 192 -1.99 13.34 2.86
N LEU A 193 -2.33 12.06 2.70
CA LEU A 193 -2.32 11.40 1.38
C LEU A 193 -3.27 12.04 0.37
N PRO A 194 -4.54 12.38 0.69
CA PRO A 194 -5.42 13.01 -0.28
C PRO A 194 -4.90 14.38 -0.75
N ARG A 195 -4.23 15.12 0.13
CA ARG A 195 -3.62 16.42 -0.20
C ARG A 195 -2.43 16.24 -1.12
N PHE A 196 -1.56 15.27 -0.84
CA PHE A 196 -0.44 14.94 -1.73
C PHE A 196 -0.90 14.49 -3.10
N ILE A 197 -1.89 13.59 -3.18
CA ILE A 197 -2.47 13.14 -4.45
C ILE A 197 -3.06 14.32 -5.21
N PHE A 198 -3.83 15.18 -4.54
CA PHE A 198 -4.42 16.36 -5.17
C PHE A 198 -3.37 17.36 -5.68
N CYS A 199 -2.33 17.64 -4.88
CA CYS A 199 -1.21 18.49 -5.28
C CYS A 199 -0.44 17.89 -6.47
N LEU A 200 -0.18 16.58 -6.46
CA LEU A 200 0.48 15.89 -7.56
C LEU A 200 -0.37 15.96 -8.84
N ILE A 201 -1.68 15.72 -8.74
CA ILE A 201 -2.59 15.83 -9.89
C ILE A 201 -2.61 17.26 -10.45
N GLN A 202 -2.68 18.29 -9.59
CA GLN A 202 -2.63 19.68 -10.04
C GLN A 202 -1.30 20.01 -10.70
N TYR A 203 -0.18 19.62 -10.09
CA TYR A 203 1.15 19.81 -10.66
C TYR A 203 1.27 19.19 -12.06
N LEU A 204 0.81 17.94 -12.21
CA LEU A 204 0.81 17.25 -13.51
C LEU A 204 -0.13 17.91 -14.53
N ARG A 205 -1.24 18.50 -14.09
CA ARG A 205 -2.19 19.21 -14.96
C ARG A 205 -1.71 20.61 -15.38
N GLU A 206 -1.04 21.32 -14.48
CA GLU A 206 -0.61 22.71 -14.67
C GLU A 206 0.79 22.81 -15.29
N GLY A 207 1.61 21.75 -15.20
CA GLY A 207 3.07 21.88 -15.42
C GLY A 207 3.78 20.76 -16.19
N TYR A 208 3.11 19.81 -16.84
CA TYR A 208 3.81 18.88 -17.75
C TYR A 208 4.17 19.58 -19.07
N ASN A 209 5.23 20.39 -19.06
CA ASN A 209 5.97 20.72 -20.27
C ASN A 209 6.93 19.55 -20.52
N GLU A 210 6.83 18.88 -21.68
CA GLU A 210 7.83 17.88 -22.12
C GLU A 210 9.25 18.48 -21.92
N PRO A 211 10.20 17.75 -21.30
CA PRO A 211 11.59 18.18 -21.37
C PRO A 211 11.96 18.22 -22.85
N GLY A 212 12.14 19.44 -23.37
CA GLY A 212 12.27 19.69 -24.79
C GLY A 212 13.27 18.73 -25.42
N MET A 213 12.83 18.02 -26.45
CA MET A 213 13.74 17.43 -27.44
C MET A 213 14.63 18.55 -27.97
N PHE A 214 15.87 18.60 -27.48
CA PHE A 214 16.98 19.28 -28.13
C PHE A 214 17.99 18.21 -28.56
#